data_AF-A0AAD6P2V0-F1
#
_entry.id   AF-A0AAD6P2V0-F1
#
_cell.length_a   1.000
_cell.length_b   1.000
_cell.length_c   1.000
_cell.angle_alpha   90.00
_cell.angle_beta   90.00
_cell.angle_gamma   90.00
#
_symmetry.space_group_name_H-M   'P 1'
#
loop_
_entity.id
_entity.type
_entity.pdbx_description
1 polymer ?
#
loop_
_entity_poly.entity_id
_entity_poly.type
_entity_poly.pdbx_seq_one_letter_code
_entity_poly.pdbx_strand_id
1 'polypeptide(L)'
;MPPISEKRVIDLEIIDMGFEGNISPLLSNLSLLTKLSLQELTQLELAVNYFTGQIPVELGALSKLEILYLHLNFLERTITATLCNCTALRAISLIENRLSGEIPSEMGNKLHNLQMKNISGRIPVTLSNLSQITLLDLSVNYLEVEVPEELGKLKNLGIPYLRSNHLVSNSSLSFLYNAKPKA
;
A
#
# COMPACT_ATOMS: atom_id res chain seq x y z
N MET A 1 5.74 -7.71 40.02
CA MET A 1 6.52 -8.38 38.96
C MET A 1 6.52 -7.49 37.74
N PRO A 2 7.67 -7.16 37.13
CA PRO A 2 7.65 -6.54 35.81
C PRO A 2 7.03 -7.53 34.82
N PRO A 3 6.32 -7.07 33.77
CA PRO A 3 5.85 -7.97 32.73
C PRO A 3 7.06 -8.66 32.10
N ILE A 4 7.00 -9.99 32.01
CA ILE A 4 7.94 -10.76 31.19
C ILE A 4 7.86 -10.15 29.79
N SER A 5 8.96 -9.60 29.26
CA SER A 5 8.99 -9.15 27.88
C SER A 5 8.80 -10.39 27.00
N GLU A 6 7.57 -10.66 26.60
CA GLU A 6 7.28 -11.70 25.64
C GLU A 6 7.96 -11.30 24.34
N LYS A 7 8.92 -12.11 23.88
CA LYS A 7 9.50 -11.95 22.55
C LYS A 7 8.35 -12.08 21.54
N ARG A 8 7.96 -10.96 20.93
CA ARG A 8 6.89 -10.88 19.92
C ARG A 8 7.54 -10.63 18.56
N VAL A 9 6.92 -11.17 17.51
CA VAL A 9 7.39 -10.95 16.14
C VAL A 9 7.00 -9.54 15.72
N ILE A 10 8.01 -8.77 15.34
CA ILE A 10 7.87 -7.39 14.87
C ILE A 10 8.09 -7.30 13.35
N ASP A 11 8.87 -8.21 12.77
CA ASP A 11 9.12 -8.26 11.34
C ASP A 11 8.95 -9.70 10.84
N LEU A 12 8.24 -9.87 9.72
CA LEU A 12 8.07 -11.14 9.04
C LEU A 12 8.47 -10.97 7.58
N GLU A 13 9.61 -11.55 7.22
CA GLU A 13 10.19 -11.51 5.88
C GLU A 13 10.16 -12.91 5.28
N ILE A 14 9.39 -13.05 4.21
CA ILE A 14 9.22 -14.27 3.44
C ILE A 14 9.36 -13.86 1.97
N ILE A 15 10.60 -13.80 1.49
CA ILE A 15 10.93 -13.29 0.15
C ILE A 15 11.60 -14.38 -0.67
N ASP A 16 11.14 -14.57 -1.91
CA ASP A 16 11.74 -15.49 -2.88
C ASP A 16 11.91 -16.92 -2.33
N MET A 17 10.86 -17.40 -1.63
CA MET A 17 10.85 -18.73 -1.03
C MET A 17 10.02 -19.72 -1.83
N GLY A 18 9.40 -19.29 -2.94
CA GLY A 18 8.53 -20.11 -3.77
C GLY A 18 7.23 -20.51 -3.10
N PHE A 19 6.76 -19.77 -2.09
CA PHE A 19 5.48 -20.07 -1.43
C PHE A 19 4.30 -19.83 -2.37
N GLU A 20 3.33 -20.74 -2.33
CA GLU A 20 2.14 -20.74 -3.16
C GLU A 20 0.85 -20.75 -2.33
N GLY A 21 -0.29 -20.58 -3.01
CA GLY A 21 -1.61 -20.57 -2.40
C GLY A 21 -2.00 -19.20 -1.86
N ASN A 22 -3.02 -19.15 -1.01
CA ASN A 22 -3.54 -17.86 -0.54
C ASN A 22 -2.79 -17.40 0.72
N ILE A 23 -2.63 -16.08 0.85
CA ILE A 23 -2.28 -15.47 2.15
C ILE A 23 -3.43 -15.81 3.11
N SER A 24 -3.14 -16.60 4.14
CA SER A 24 -4.17 -17.03 5.09
C SER A 24 -4.80 -15.80 5.77
N PRO A 25 -6.13 -15.70 5.90
CA PRO A 25 -6.75 -14.65 6.71
C PRO A 25 -6.33 -14.75 8.18
N LEU A 26 -5.94 -15.95 8.59
CA LEU A 26 -5.33 -16.22 9.89
C LEU A 26 -3.88 -15.75 9.98
N LEU A 27 -3.25 -15.20 8.94
CA LEU A 27 -1.93 -14.57 9.08
C LEU A 27 -1.97 -13.47 10.14
N SER A 28 -3.09 -12.72 10.22
CA SER A 28 -3.38 -11.76 11.29
C SER A 28 -3.59 -12.40 12.68
N ASN A 29 -3.89 -13.70 12.73
CA ASN A 29 -4.30 -14.47 13.90
C ASN A 29 -3.77 -15.92 13.85
N LEU A 30 -2.43 -16.09 13.77
CA LEU A 30 -1.78 -17.40 13.78
C LEU A 30 -1.80 -17.99 15.20
N SER A 31 -3.01 -18.32 15.67
CA SER A 31 -3.34 -18.77 17.03
C SER A 31 -2.97 -20.23 17.31
N LEU A 32 -2.53 -21.01 16.31
CA LEU A 32 -2.00 -22.37 16.48
C LEU A 32 -0.51 -22.38 16.83
N LEU A 33 0.20 -21.26 16.67
CA LEU A 33 1.45 -21.02 17.39
C LEU A 33 1.05 -20.61 18.80
N THR A 34 1.38 -21.44 19.80
CA THR A 34 1.04 -21.22 21.21
C THR A 34 1.53 -19.88 21.79
N LYS A 35 2.33 -19.12 21.02
CA LYS A 35 2.52 -17.67 21.18
C LYS A 35 2.98 -17.04 19.85
N LEU A 36 2.06 -16.51 19.04
CA LEU A 36 2.41 -15.51 18.04
C LEU A 36 1.30 -14.48 17.86
N SER A 37 1.40 -13.37 18.58
CA SER A 37 0.60 -12.17 18.33
C SER A 37 1.37 -11.25 17.40
N LEU A 38 0.86 -11.03 16.18
CA LEU A 38 1.40 -10.04 15.24
C LEU A 38 0.90 -8.62 15.55
N GLN A 39 0.33 -8.37 16.74
CA GLN A 39 -0.07 -7.00 17.13
C GLN A 39 1.13 -6.06 17.26
N GLU A 40 2.34 -6.60 17.40
CA GLU A 40 3.59 -5.84 17.39
C GLU A 40 4.25 -5.80 16.00
N LEU A 41 3.64 -6.41 14.97
CA LEU A 41 4.22 -6.47 13.64
C LEU A 41 4.27 -5.07 13.00
N THR A 42 5.49 -4.62 12.71
CA THR A 42 5.83 -3.38 12.04
C THR A 42 6.12 -3.60 10.56
N GLN A 43 6.64 -4.76 10.16
CA GLN A 43 6.98 -5.04 8.76
C GLN A 43 6.45 -6.40 8.33
N LEU A 44 5.75 -6.43 7.19
CA LEU A 44 5.30 -7.64 6.52
C LEU A 44 5.77 -7.63 5.07
N GLU A 45 6.76 -8.47 4.77
CA GLU A 45 7.33 -8.62 3.44
C GLU A 45 7.08 -10.03 2.93
N LEU A 46 6.16 -10.15 1.97
CA LEU A 46 5.78 -11.40 1.31
C LEU A 46 6.11 -11.39 -0.20
N ALA A 47 7.00 -10.48 -0.59
CA ALA A 47 7.30 -10.20 -1.99
C ALA A 47 8.00 -11.36 -2.70
N VAL A 48 7.91 -11.40 -4.03
CA VAL A 48 8.59 -12.41 -4.86
C VAL A 48 8.16 -13.82 -4.45
N ASN A 49 6.87 -14.09 -4.48
CA ASN A 49 6.32 -15.43 -4.25
C ASN A 49 5.22 -15.72 -5.28
N TYR A 50 4.51 -16.81 -5.09
CA TYR A 50 3.40 -17.24 -5.94
C TYR A 50 2.06 -17.15 -5.20
N PHE A 51 1.90 -16.19 -4.28
CA PHE A 51 0.65 -16.03 -3.55
C PHE A 51 -0.50 -15.62 -4.48
N THR A 52 -1.65 -16.28 -4.34
CA THR A 52 -2.86 -16.10 -5.13
C THR A 52 -4.04 -15.61 -4.29
N GLY A 53 -5.17 -15.32 -4.94
CA GLY A 53 -6.39 -14.90 -4.27
C GLY A 53 -6.33 -13.45 -3.78
N GLN A 54 -7.25 -13.05 -2.91
CA GLN A 54 -7.36 -11.66 -2.45
C GLN A 54 -6.40 -11.33 -1.31
N ILE A 55 -6.06 -10.06 -1.17
CA ILE A 55 -5.44 -9.54 0.05
C ILE A 55 -6.44 -9.72 1.21
N PRO A 56 -6.07 -10.42 2.31
CA PRO A 56 -6.99 -10.65 3.42
C PRO A 56 -7.40 -9.34 4.10
N VAL A 57 -8.69 -9.19 4.37
CA VAL A 57 -9.23 -7.99 5.02
C VAL A 57 -8.70 -7.80 6.43
N GLU A 58 -8.32 -8.91 7.08
CA GLU A 58 -7.82 -8.99 8.43
C GLU A 58 -6.43 -8.36 8.59
N LEU A 59 -5.67 -8.17 7.50
CA LEU A 59 -4.44 -7.35 7.55
C LEU A 59 -4.73 -5.94 8.04
N GLY A 60 -5.95 -5.43 7.81
CA GLY A 60 -6.42 -4.15 8.35
C GLY A 60 -6.43 -4.05 9.88
N ALA A 61 -6.36 -5.17 10.60
CA ALA A 61 -6.31 -5.17 12.07
C ALA A 61 -4.89 -4.90 12.62
N LEU A 62 -3.85 -4.92 11.77
CA LEU A 62 -2.45 -4.73 12.17
C LEU A 62 -2.13 -3.24 12.32
N SER A 63 -2.63 -2.62 13.40
CA SER A 63 -2.55 -1.17 13.62
C SER A 63 -1.14 -0.61 13.75
N LYS A 64 -0.13 -1.46 14.03
CA LYS A 64 1.30 -1.10 14.13
C LYS A 64 2.08 -1.35 12.84
N LEU A 65 1.46 -1.94 11.82
CA LEU A 65 2.12 -2.24 10.55
C LEU A 65 2.55 -0.94 9.87
N GLU A 66 3.85 -0.80 9.62
CA GLU A 66 4.48 0.34 8.95
C GLU A 66 4.84 0.03 7.50
N ILE A 67 5.19 -1.22 7.18
CA ILE A 67 5.61 -1.65 5.85
C ILE A 67 4.82 -2.88 5.42
N LEU A 68 4.21 -2.80 4.23
CA LEU A 68 3.53 -3.92 3.58
C LEU A 68 4.03 -4.08 2.14
N TYR A 69 4.85 -5.10 1.91
CA TYR A 69 5.33 -5.46 0.58
C TYR A 69 4.74 -6.78 0.13
N LEU A 70 3.88 -6.70 -0.90
CA LEU A 70 3.23 -7.85 -1.53
C LEU A 70 3.56 -7.94 -3.02
N HIS A 71 4.53 -7.16 -3.49
CA HIS A 71 4.88 -7.08 -4.91
C HIS A 71 5.44 -8.40 -5.46
N LEU A 72 5.35 -8.58 -6.79
CA LEU A 72 5.80 -9.81 -7.47
C LEU A 72 5.11 -11.06 -6.91
N ASN A 73 3.78 -11.08 -6.99
CA ASN A 73 2.92 -12.19 -6.62
C ASN A 73 1.78 -12.34 -7.66
N PHE A 74 0.84 -13.25 -7.41
CA PHE A 74 -0.36 -13.43 -8.24
C PHE A 74 -1.64 -13.06 -7.49
N LEU A 75 -1.58 -12.07 -6.59
CA LEU A 75 -2.76 -11.62 -5.86
C LEU A 75 -3.77 -10.99 -6.81
N GLU A 76 -5.04 -11.26 -6.58
CA GLU A 76 -6.18 -10.94 -7.44
C GLU A 76 -7.23 -10.13 -6.68
N ARG A 77 -8.29 -9.71 -7.40
CA ARG A 77 -9.42 -8.91 -6.88
C ARG A 77 -8.99 -7.49 -6.45
N THR A 78 -9.89 -6.82 -5.75
CA THR A 78 -9.77 -5.41 -5.38
C THR A 78 -8.97 -5.20 -4.11
N ILE A 79 -8.25 -4.08 -4.05
CA ILE A 79 -7.68 -3.57 -2.80
C ILE A 79 -8.82 -3.18 -1.88
N THR A 80 -8.86 -3.75 -0.68
CA THR A 80 -9.94 -3.51 0.28
C THR A 80 -9.67 -2.26 1.12
N ALA A 81 -10.71 -1.47 1.39
CA ALA A 81 -10.61 -0.30 2.25
C ALA A 81 -10.21 -0.66 3.70
N THR A 82 -10.25 -1.93 4.09
CA THR A 82 -9.80 -2.35 5.43
C THR A 82 -8.30 -2.17 5.63
N LEU A 83 -7.48 -2.18 4.58
CA LEU A 83 -6.05 -1.84 4.69
C LEU A 83 -5.83 -0.42 5.22
N CYS A 84 -6.80 0.48 5.01
CA CYS A 84 -6.77 1.85 5.53
C CYS A 84 -6.82 1.91 7.06
N ASN A 85 -7.23 0.83 7.74
CA ASN A 85 -7.21 0.73 9.20
C ASN A 85 -5.80 0.52 9.77
N CYS A 86 -4.79 0.22 8.92
CA CYS A 86 -3.38 0.20 9.32
C CYS A 86 -2.86 1.63 9.51
N THR A 87 -3.25 2.29 10.60
CA THR A 87 -2.96 3.73 10.81
C THR A 87 -1.49 4.10 10.97
N ALA A 88 -0.60 3.12 11.12
CA ALA A 88 0.86 3.29 11.16
C ALA A 88 1.53 3.10 9.79
N LEU A 89 0.79 2.68 8.76
CA LEU A 89 1.34 2.28 7.47
C LEU A 89 2.03 3.44 6.75
N ARG A 90 3.28 3.21 6.35
CA ARG A 90 4.17 4.18 5.71
C ARG A 90 4.55 3.76 4.30
N ALA A 91 4.68 2.48 4.03
CA ALA A 91 5.08 1.98 2.72
C ALA A 91 4.18 0.82 2.28
N ILE A 92 3.67 0.93 1.06
CA ILE A 92 2.90 -0.12 0.39
C ILE A 92 3.46 -0.31 -1.01
N SER A 93 3.79 -1.56 -1.36
CA SER A 93 4.08 -1.96 -2.74
C SER A 93 3.24 -3.16 -3.13
N LEU A 94 2.35 -2.94 -4.09
CA LEU A 94 1.45 -3.95 -4.67
C LEU A 94 1.71 -4.20 -6.16
N ILE A 95 2.83 -3.68 -6.69
CA ILE A 95 3.17 -3.82 -8.11
C ILE A 95 3.38 -5.28 -8.51
N GLU A 96 3.24 -5.58 -9.80
CA GLU A 96 3.43 -6.95 -10.32
C GLU A 96 2.55 -7.98 -9.59
N ASN A 97 1.25 -7.68 -9.54
CA ASN A 97 0.16 -8.57 -9.13
C ASN A 97 -0.95 -8.55 -10.19
N ARG A 98 -2.03 -9.30 -9.97
CA ARG A 98 -3.25 -9.33 -10.79
C ARG A 98 -4.42 -8.59 -10.13
N LEU A 99 -4.12 -7.65 -9.23
CA LEU A 99 -5.11 -6.82 -8.54
C LEU A 99 -5.86 -5.95 -9.55
N SER A 100 -7.11 -5.61 -9.26
CA SER A 100 -7.95 -4.81 -10.16
C SER A 100 -8.85 -3.85 -9.39
N GLY A 101 -9.55 -2.96 -10.06
CA GLY A 101 -10.47 -2.01 -9.44
C GLY A 101 -9.78 -0.72 -9.02
N GLU A 102 -10.44 0.08 -8.18
CA GLU A 102 -10.04 1.46 -7.89
C GLU A 102 -9.12 1.58 -6.67
N ILE A 103 -8.47 2.74 -6.54
CA ILE A 103 -7.76 3.13 -5.32
C ILE A 103 -8.80 3.44 -4.23
N PRO A 104 -8.80 2.77 -3.07
CA PRO A 104 -9.67 3.13 -1.96
C PRO A 104 -9.50 4.61 -1.54
N SER A 105 -10.60 5.34 -1.39
CA SER A 105 -10.58 6.75 -0.99
C SER A 105 -9.98 6.98 0.39
N GLU A 106 -9.99 5.98 1.25
CA GLU A 106 -9.53 6.05 2.63
C GLU A 106 -8.04 5.71 2.78
N MET A 107 -7.31 5.49 1.69
CA MET A 107 -5.90 5.05 1.70
C MET A 107 -5.04 5.89 2.66
N GLY A 108 -4.34 5.21 3.58
CA GLY A 108 -3.92 5.75 4.88
C GLY A 108 -3.11 7.05 4.87
N ASN A 109 -3.51 8.01 5.71
CA ASN A 109 -2.99 9.38 5.81
C ASN A 109 -1.47 9.53 6.14
N LYS A 110 -0.74 8.44 6.39
CA LYS A 110 0.69 8.45 6.79
C LYS A 110 1.62 7.78 5.78
N LEU A 111 1.13 7.43 4.59
CA LEU A 111 1.96 6.83 3.56
C LEU A 111 3.04 7.81 3.09
N HIS A 112 4.26 7.30 3.07
CA HIS A 112 5.45 7.90 2.48
C HIS A 112 5.70 7.32 1.08
N ASN A 113 5.39 6.04 0.90
CA ASN A 113 5.52 5.33 -0.37
C ASN A 113 4.24 4.57 -0.72
N LEU A 114 3.75 4.79 -1.94
CA LEU A 114 2.62 4.07 -2.53
C LEU A 114 2.96 3.66 -3.97
N GLN A 115 2.99 2.35 -4.22
CA GLN A 115 3.20 1.80 -5.57
C GLN A 115 2.13 0.75 -5.90
N MET A 116 1.40 0.97 -7.00
CA MET A 116 0.31 0.09 -7.44
C MET A 116 0.27 -0.03 -8.97
N LYS A 117 -0.07 -1.21 -9.48
CA LYS A 117 -0.27 -1.51 -10.91
C LYS A 117 -1.62 -2.20 -11.14
N ASN A 118 -2.10 -2.17 -12.38
CA ASN A 118 -3.35 -2.78 -12.84
C ASN A 118 -4.64 -2.19 -12.20
N ILE A 119 -4.56 -0.94 -11.71
CA ILE A 119 -5.64 -0.19 -11.07
C ILE A 119 -6.45 0.60 -12.11
N SER A 120 -7.76 0.66 -11.95
CA SER A 120 -8.71 1.37 -12.83
C SER A 120 -9.40 2.54 -12.13
N GLY A 121 -10.21 3.28 -12.89
CA GLY A 121 -11.03 4.38 -12.35
C GLY A 121 -10.25 5.67 -12.16
N ARG A 122 -10.74 6.56 -11.29
CA ARG A 122 -10.12 7.88 -11.06
C ARG A 122 -9.12 7.85 -9.92
N ILE A 123 -8.16 8.77 -9.95
CA ILE A 123 -7.35 9.10 -8.78
C ILE A 123 -8.25 9.80 -7.75
N PRO A 124 -8.45 9.27 -6.53
CA PRO A 124 -9.27 9.92 -5.51
C PRO A 124 -8.64 11.24 -5.04
N VAL A 125 -9.45 12.30 -4.91
CA VAL A 125 -8.99 13.60 -4.37
C VAL A 125 -8.42 13.48 -2.96
N THR A 126 -8.88 12.47 -2.20
CA THR A 126 -8.41 12.15 -0.86
C THR A 126 -6.94 11.72 -0.81
N LEU A 127 -6.32 11.31 -1.93
CA LEU A 127 -4.87 11.07 -1.99
C LEU A 127 -4.06 12.35 -1.71
N SER A 128 -4.67 13.54 -1.86
CA SER A 128 -4.06 14.81 -1.43
C SER A 128 -3.89 14.94 0.10
N ASN A 129 -4.51 14.05 0.89
CA ASN A 129 -4.33 13.99 2.35
C ASN A 129 -3.03 13.29 2.77
N LEU A 130 -2.34 12.62 1.85
CA LEU A 130 -1.08 11.91 2.10
C LEU A 130 0.10 12.89 2.28
N SER A 131 0.02 13.77 3.29
CA SER A 131 0.97 14.87 3.49
C SER A 131 2.44 14.45 3.65
N GLN A 132 2.70 13.18 3.97
CA GLN A 132 4.04 12.62 4.12
C GLN A 132 4.52 11.85 2.89
N ILE A 133 3.71 11.75 1.82
CA ILE A 133 4.07 10.99 0.62
C ILE A 133 5.29 11.62 -0.06
N THR A 134 6.26 10.78 -0.39
CA THR A 134 7.47 11.15 -1.13
C THR A 134 7.53 10.42 -2.45
N LEU A 135 7.07 9.16 -2.49
CA LEU A 135 6.97 8.34 -3.69
C LEU A 135 5.51 7.95 -3.96
N LEU A 136 4.99 8.41 -5.10
CA LEU A 136 3.71 7.97 -5.66
C LEU A 136 3.95 7.39 -7.04
N ASP A 137 3.88 6.07 -7.14
CA ASP A 137 3.99 5.35 -8.41
C ASP A 137 2.66 4.69 -8.77
N LEU A 138 1.95 5.34 -9.68
CA LEU A 138 0.73 4.85 -10.30
C LEU A 138 0.94 4.69 -11.81
N SER A 139 2.17 4.44 -12.25
CA SER A 139 2.47 4.22 -13.65
C SER A 139 1.98 2.86 -14.12
N VAL A 140 1.63 2.75 -15.41
CA VAL A 140 1.15 1.49 -16.01
C VAL A 140 -0.12 0.98 -15.32
N ASN A 141 -1.14 1.84 -15.33
CA ASN A 141 -2.48 1.57 -14.80
C ASN A 141 -3.54 1.93 -15.85
N TYR A 142 -4.81 1.68 -15.52
CA TYR A 142 -5.98 2.08 -16.30
C TYR A 142 -6.68 3.29 -15.68
N LEU A 143 -5.92 4.22 -15.11
CA LEU A 143 -6.51 5.41 -14.48
C LEU A 143 -7.06 6.35 -15.55
N GLU A 144 -8.27 6.85 -15.31
CA GLU A 144 -9.05 7.68 -16.23
C GLU A 144 -9.27 9.08 -15.66
N VAL A 145 -9.85 9.98 -16.48
CA VAL A 145 -10.18 11.36 -16.12
C VAL A 145 -8.91 12.18 -15.85
N GLU A 146 -8.99 13.24 -15.04
CA GLU A 146 -7.90 14.17 -14.77
C GLU A 146 -7.21 13.86 -13.45
N VAL A 147 -5.95 14.29 -13.34
CA VAL A 147 -5.21 14.25 -12.09
C VAL A 147 -5.76 15.35 -11.18
N PRO A 148 -6.20 15.06 -9.93
CA PRO A 148 -6.70 16.08 -9.02
C PRO A 148 -5.66 17.16 -8.75
N GLU A 149 -6.04 18.44 -8.92
CA GLU A 149 -5.15 19.58 -8.69
C GLU A 149 -4.66 19.66 -7.24
N GLU A 150 -5.44 19.11 -6.30
CA GLU A 150 -5.10 19.02 -4.89
C GLU A 150 -3.83 18.20 -4.63
N LEU A 151 -3.43 17.29 -5.53
CA LEU A 151 -2.14 16.61 -5.41
C LEU A 151 -0.96 17.59 -5.46
N GLY A 152 -1.13 18.77 -6.07
CA GLY A 152 -0.13 19.84 -6.04
C GLY A 152 0.13 20.44 -4.65
N LYS A 153 -0.73 20.15 -3.65
CA LYS A 153 -0.55 20.60 -2.25
C LYS A 153 0.46 19.73 -1.47
N LEU A 154 0.84 18.57 -2.02
CA LEU A 154 1.69 17.58 -1.35
C LEU A 154 3.16 18.01 -1.33
N LYS A 155 3.55 18.84 -0.37
CA LYS A 155 4.90 19.47 -0.30
C LYS A 155 6.10 18.52 -0.23
N ASN A 156 5.86 17.26 0.13
CA ASN A 156 6.91 16.24 0.25
C ASN A 156 6.97 15.32 -0.98
N LEU A 157 5.98 15.40 -1.87
CA LEU A 157 5.87 14.53 -3.01
C LEU A 157 6.99 14.85 -4.01
N GLY A 158 7.76 13.82 -4.37
CA GLY A 158 8.69 13.90 -5.48
C GLY A 158 7.96 14.03 -6.83
N ILE A 159 8.63 13.65 -7.92
CA ILE A 159 7.93 13.57 -9.21
C ILE A 159 6.99 12.35 -9.17
N PRO A 160 5.66 12.51 -9.28
CA PRO A 160 4.75 11.37 -9.30
C PRO A 160 4.87 10.63 -10.64
N TYR A 161 4.89 9.30 -10.59
CA TYR A 161 4.92 8.47 -11.78
C TYR A 161 3.49 8.14 -12.20
N LEU A 162 2.98 8.86 -13.20
CA LEU A 162 1.61 8.71 -13.73
C LEU A 162 1.57 8.26 -15.20
N ARG A 163 2.73 7.95 -15.78
CA ARG A 163 2.85 7.58 -17.20
C ARG A 163 2.12 6.26 -17.49
N SER A 164 1.69 6.08 -18.74
CA SER A 164 1.02 4.87 -19.20
C SER A 164 -0.30 4.64 -18.45
N ASN A 165 -1.18 5.65 -18.50
CA ASN A 165 -2.56 5.64 -18.03
C ASN A 165 -3.48 6.21 -19.12
N HIS A 166 -4.80 6.18 -18.89
CA HIS A 166 -5.82 6.82 -19.73
C HIS A 166 -6.20 8.23 -19.22
N LEU A 167 -5.27 8.89 -18.52
CA LEU A 167 -5.50 10.21 -17.95
C LEU A 167 -5.65 11.26 -19.05
N VAL A 168 -6.70 12.06 -18.95
CA VAL A 168 -6.89 13.26 -19.77
C VAL A 168 -5.83 14.27 -19.36
N SER A 169 -5.04 14.72 -20.33
CA SER A 169 -4.00 15.71 -20.11
C SER A 169 -4.65 17.06 -19.76
N ASN A 170 -4.66 17.44 -18.48
CA ASN A 170 -4.82 18.85 -18.13
C ASN A 170 -3.57 19.58 -18.64
N SER A 171 -3.74 20.62 -19.44
CA SER A 171 -2.73 21.26 -20.31
C SER A 171 -1.49 21.84 -19.60
N SER A 172 -1.38 21.68 -18.28
CA SER A 172 -0.20 22.13 -17.55
C SER A 172 0.46 21.06 -16.69
N LEU A 173 -0.29 20.19 -15.98
CA LEU A 173 0.20 19.37 -14.84
C LEU A 173 1.20 20.12 -13.92
N SER A 174 1.26 21.45 -14.01
CA SER A 174 2.30 22.31 -13.46
C SER A 174 2.15 22.41 -11.95
N PHE A 175 0.92 22.24 -11.47
CA PHE A 175 0.59 22.10 -10.07
C PHE A 175 1.36 20.96 -9.39
N LEU A 176 1.70 19.87 -10.10
CA LEU A 176 2.52 18.78 -9.55
C LEU A 176 3.99 19.19 -9.35
N TYR A 177 4.48 20.20 -10.08
CA TYR A 177 5.86 20.68 -9.94
C TYR A 177 6.01 21.76 -8.85
N ASN A 178 4.89 22.34 -8.40
CA ASN A 178 4.84 23.25 -7.25
C ASN A 178 4.91 22.52 -5.90
N ALA A 179 4.79 21.19 -5.91
CA ALA A 179 4.90 20.31 -4.75
C ALA A 179 6.32 20.20 -4.16
N LYS A 180 7.33 20.86 -4.73
CA LYS A 180 8.70 20.80 -4.21
C LYS A 180 8.82 21.55 -2.88
N PRO A 181 9.57 21.01 -1.89
CA PRO A 181 10.02 21.81 -0.76
C PRO A 181 10.81 23.00 -1.29
N LYS A 182 10.55 24.21 -0.78
CA LYS A 182 11.56 25.26 -0.83
C LYS A 182 12.77 24.70 -0.07
N ALA A 183 13.92 24.68 -0.74
CA ALA A 183 15.20 24.34 -0.15
C ALA A 183 15.45 25.13 1.14
#